data_AF-A0A8T5E8E7-F1
#
_entry.id   AF-A0A8T5E8E7-F1
#
_cell.length_a   1.000
_cell.length_b   1.000
_cell.length_c   1.000
_cell.angle_alpha   90.00
_cell.angle_beta   90.00
_cell.angle_gamma   90.00
#
_symmetry.space_group_name_H-M   'P 1'
#
loop_
_entity.id
_entity.type
_entity.pdbx_description
1 polymer ?
#
loop_
_entity_poly.entity_id
_entity_poly.type
_entity_poly.pdbx_seq_one_letter_code
_entity_poly.pdbx_strand_id
1 'polypeptide(L)'
;MVRKEEPLQMRIGEAKQRDIGKKRARVGPQAMDFLKVEPGDIIEIMGSRTSCAVIWPVDEDEKFPDIIRIDGQTRKNVGGTLNDIVKIRKVTSKIAKIIALTPLNDSVTVDKEYTDFVKNRLKGLPITHGDEIAVMILGNSMDFKITKTVPKGVIEIDKTTEVSISSEISIDRKVRVTYEEVGGLKHKTKAMREIVELPLRHPELFTRLGIEPHSGILLYGPPGCGKTLLAKVLASESEANMYPINGPEIMNKYYGETEAKLREIFKEAKDNSPSIIFIDEIDAIAPKREEAYGDVEKRVVAQLLALMDGLTDRGNVIV
;
A
#
# COMPACT_ATOMS: atom_id res chain seq x y z
N MET A 1 -37.38 -3.86 -17.82
CA MET A 1 -36.04 -3.28 -18.07
C MET A 1 -35.46 -2.85 -16.74
N VAL A 2 -34.52 -3.62 -16.18
CA VAL A 2 -33.84 -3.26 -14.93
C VAL A 2 -32.90 -2.10 -15.27
N ARG A 3 -33.15 -0.90 -14.74
CA ARG A 3 -32.19 0.21 -14.81
C ARG A 3 -30.89 -0.32 -14.21
N LYS A 4 -29.83 -0.44 -15.01
CA LYS A 4 -28.49 -0.67 -14.47
C LYS A 4 -28.25 0.48 -13.48
N GLU A 5 -28.16 0.16 -12.20
CA GLU A 5 -27.83 1.14 -11.16
C GLU A 5 -26.51 1.81 -11.57
N GLU A 6 -26.55 3.12 -11.74
CA GLU A 6 -25.38 3.87 -12.17
C GLU A 6 -24.33 3.82 -11.07
N PRO A 7 -23.07 3.47 -11.37
CA PRO A 7 -22.02 3.44 -10.37
C PRO A 7 -21.71 4.85 -9.89
N LEU A 8 -21.65 5.04 -8.57
CA LEU A 8 -21.26 6.29 -7.95
C LEU A 8 -19.73 6.41 -7.96
N GLN A 9 -19.21 7.55 -8.38
CA GLN A 9 -17.77 7.83 -8.29
C GLN A 9 -17.45 8.40 -6.92
N MET A 10 -16.44 7.84 -6.27
CA MET A 10 -15.96 8.32 -4.98
C MET A 10 -14.43 8.27 -4.94
N ARG A 11 -13.86 9.11 -4.10
CA ARG A 11 -12.42 9.17 -3.87
C ARG A 11 -12.04 8.31 -2.67
N ILE A 12 -10.99 7.52 -2.81
CA ILE A 12 -10.50 6.66 -1.73
C ILE A 12 -9.93 7.52 -0.60
N GLY A 13 -10.39 7.25 0.62
CA GLY A 13 -9.86 7.79 1.86
C GLY A 13 -9.36 6.70 2.81
N GLU A 14 -8.63 7.12 3.83
CA GLU A 14 -8.05 6.24 4.85
C GLU A 14 -9.12 5.76 5.84
N ALA A 15 -9.10 4.48 6.20
CA ALA A 15 -9.99 3.94 7.23
C ALA A 15 -9.50 4.29 8.64
N LYS A 16 -10.44 4.33 9.60
CA LYS A 16 -10.10 4.42 11.01
C LYS A 16 -9.60 3.07 11.52
N GLN A 17 -8.69 3.09 12.49
CA GLN A 17 -8.07 1.87 13.05
C GLN A 17 -9.09 0.78 13.46
N ARG A 18 -10.23 1.16 14.03
CA ARG A 18 -11.28 0.22 14.45
C ARG A 18 -11.95 -0.57 13.31
N ASP A 19 -11.79 -0.14 12.05
CA ASP A 19 -12.41 -0.73 10.87
C ASP A 19 -11.44 -1.58 10.04
N ILE A 20 -10.14 -1.59 10.40
CA ILE A 20 -9.10 -2.36 9.70
C ILE A 20 -9.33 -3.85 9.85
N GLY A 21 -9.19 -4.57 8.73
CA GLY A 21 -9.33 -6.03 8.67
C GLY A 21 -10.78 -6.51 8.75
N LYS A 22 -11.76 -5.58 8.70
CA LYS A 22 -13.19 -5.89 8.75
C LYS A 22 -13.88 -5.70 7.39
N LYS A 23 -13.13 -5.35 6.33
CA LYS A 23 -13.66 -5.03 4.99
C LYS A 23 -14.83 -4.04 5.03
N ARG A 24 -14.70 -2.96 5.83
CA ARG A 24 -15.73 -1.92 5.95
C ARG A 24 -15.41 -0.75 5.03
N ALA A 25 -16.41 -0.30 4.29
CA ALA A 25 -16.38 0.93 3.53
C ALA A 25 -17.28 1.97 4.20
N ARG A 26 -16.69 3.06 4.71
CA ARG A 26 -17.47 4.17 5.27
C ARG A 26 -17.77 5.22 4.23
N VAL A 27 -19.05 5.56 4.09
CA VAL A 27 -19.55 6.55 3.12
C VAL A 27 -20.53 7.53 3.78
N GLY A 28 -20.66 8.72 3.19
CA GLY A 28 -21.58 9.76 3.66
C GLY A 28 -23.06 9.38 3.45
N PRO A 29 -24.01 9.98 4.21
CA PRO A 29 -25.45 9.72 4.04
C PRO A 29 -25.94 9.94 2.61
N GLN A 30 -25.48 11.00 1.93
CA GLN A 30 -25.85 11.29 0.54
C GLN A 30 -25.44 10.17 -0.43
N ALA A 31 -24.27 9.57 -0.22
CA ALA A 31 -23.80 8.45 -1.03
C ALA A 31 -24.61 7.18 -0.74
N MET A 32 -24.99 6.94 0.53
CA MET A 32 -25.86 5.83 0.91
C MET A 32 -27.25 5.96 0.26
N ASP A 33 -27.83 7.15 0.29
CA ASP A 33 -29.13 7.44 -0.32
C ASP A 33 -29.09 7.26 -1.85
N PHE A 34 -28.03 7.76 -2.50
CA PHE A 34 -27.85 7.59 -3.95
C PHE A 34 -27.75 6.12 -4.36
N LEU A 35 -26.97 5.34 -3.62
CA LEU A 35 -26.78 3.91 -3.85
C LEU A 35 -27.95 3.06 -3.35
N LYS A 36 -28.88 3.64 -2.58
CA LYS A 36 -29.98 2.93 -1.90
C LYS A 36 -29.48 1.76 -1.06
N VAL A 37 -28.45 2.02 -0.26
CA VAL A 37 -27.80 1.03 0.62
C VAL A 37 -28.05 1.36 2.08
N GLU A 38 -28.16 0.30 2.88
CA GLU A 38 -28.26 0.38 4.34
C GLU A 38 -26.95 -0.11 5.00
N PRO A 39 -26.67 0.25 6.27
CA PRO A 39 -25.54 -0.30 6.99
C PRO A 39 -25.58 -1.84 7.01
N GLY A 40 -24.50 -2.47 6.56
CA GLY A 40 -24.43 -3.93 6.40
C GLY A 40 -24.62 -4.43 4.96
N ASP A 41 -25.13 -3.60 4.05
CA ASP A 41 -25.18 -3.95 2.63
C ASP A 41 -23.77 -4.08 2.04
N ILE A 42 -23.65 -4.87 0.98
CA ILE A 42 -22.37 -5.10 0.30
C ILE A 42 -22.31 -4.25 -0.96
N ILE A 43 -21.16 -3.63 -1.17
CA ILE A 43 -20.84 -2.92 -2.40
C ILE A 43 -19.67 -3.59 -3.13
N GLU A 44 -19.70 -3.46 -4.44
CA GLU A 44 -18.56 -3.71 -5.31
C GLU A 44 -17.82 -2.40 -5.56
N ILE A 45 -16.51 -2.42 -5.37
CA ILE A 45 -15.60 -1.29 -5.59
C ILE A 45 -14.75 -1.60 -6.82
N MET A 46 -14.84 -0.74 -7.83
CA MET A 46 -14.19 -0.89 -9.13
C MET A 46 -13.12 0.18 -9.30
N GLY A 47 -11.86 -0.22 -9.19
CA GLY A 47 -10.66 0.56 -9.52
C GLY A 47 -9.92 -0.05 -10.71
N SER A 48 -8.60 -0.21 -10.60
CA SER A 48 -7.82 -1.00 -11.58
C SER A 48 -8.14 -2.50 -11.49
N ARG A 49 -8.56 -2.95 -10.30
CA ARG A 49 -9.14 -4.26 -10.01
C ARG A 49 -10.50 -4.06 -9.32
N THR A 50 -11.30 -5.11 -9.28
CA THR A 50 -12.61 -5.10 -8.63
C THR A 50 -12.55 -5.88 -7.33
N SER A 51 -13.00 -5.27 -6.23
CA SER A 51 -13.15 -5.94 -4.93
C SER A 51 -14.49 -5.55 -4.29
N CYS A 52 -14.70 -5.92 -3.04
CA CYS A 52 -15.96 -5.71 -2.32
C CYS A 52 -15.73 -5.36 -0.85
N ALA A 53 -16.69 -4.64 -0.28
CA ALA A 53 -16.70 -4.21 1.11
C ALA A 53 -18.13 -4.07 1.64
N VAL A 54 -18.27 -4.10 2.96
CA VAL A 54 -19.53 -3.87 3.68
C VAL A 54 -19.71 -2.38 3.95
N ILE A 55 -20.85 -1.82 3.57
CA ILE A 55 -21.21 -0.43 3.80
C ILE A 55 -21.42 -0.15 5.28
N TRP A 56 -20.82 0.95 5.74
CA TRP A 56 -21.05 1.55 7.05
C TRP A 56 -21.19 3.08 6.91
N PRO A 57 -21.95 3.74 7.77
CA PRO A 57 -22.02 5.20 7.77
C PRO A 57 -20.70 5.80 8.28
N VAL A 58 -20.35 7.00 7.80
CA VAL A 58 -19.33 7.85 8.42
C VAL A 58 -19.80 8.32 9.82
N ASP A 59 -18.86 8.74 10.66
CA ASP A 59 -19.22 9.37 11.94
C ASP A 59 -19.77 10.80 11.69
N GLU A 60 -20.63 11.29 12.58
CA GLU A 60 -21.42 12.53 12.42
C GLU A 60 -20.57 13.79 12.13
N ASP A 61 -19.28 13.78 12.49
CA ASP A 61 -18.36 14.92 12.31
C ASP A 61 -17.75 15.04 10.90
N GLU A 62 -17.93 14.06 10.01
CA GLU A 62 -17.24 14.01 8.70
C GLU A 62 -18.10 14.56 7.54
N LYS A 63 -17.79 15.77 7.10
CA LYS A 63 -18.50 16.52 6.03
C LYS A 63 -17.99 16.30 4.60
N PHE A 64 -17.29 15.21 4.30
CA PHE A 64 -16.76 14.96 2.95
C PHE A 64 -17.67 13.99 2.18
N PRO A 65 -18.62 14.48 1.35
CA PRO A 65 -19.63 13.63 0.71
C PRO A 65 -19.04 12.64 -0.29
N ASP A 66 -17.91 12.99 -0.92
CA ASP A 66 -17.36 12.24 -2.06
C ASP A 66 -16.25 11.26 -1.69
N ILE A 67 -16.03 10.99 -0.39
CA ILE A 67 -14.94 10.13 0.08
C ILE A 67 -15.48 8.78 0.58
N ILE A 68 -14.95 7.69 0.02
CA ILE A 68 -15.13 6.33 0.52
C ILE A 68 -13.90 5.94 1.34
N ARG A 69 -14.07 5.70 2.64
CA ARG A 69 -12.96 5.29 3.53
C ARG A 69 -12.88 3.78 3.59
N ILE A 70 -11.76 3.23 3.15
CA ILE A 70 -11.46 1.79 3.13
C ILE A 70 -10.06 1.51 3.66
N ASP A 71 -9.87 0.34 4.23
CA ASP A 71 -8.59 -0.07 4.81
C ASP A 71 -7.56 -0.41 3.72
N GLY A 72 -6.28 -0.42 4.11
CA GLY A 72 -5.16 -0.69 3.20
C GLY A 72 -5.28 -2.01 2.43
N GLN A 73 -5.80 -3.07 3.07
CA GLN A 73 -6.04 -4.35 2.40
C GLN A 73 -7.08 -4.23 1.28
N THR A 74 -8.21 -3.55 1.55
CA THR A 74 -9.25 -3.33 0.53
C THR A 74 -8.73 -2.42 -0.59
N ARG A 75 -7.96 -1.38 -0.27
CA ARG A 75 -7.29 -0.52 -1.28
C ARG A 75 -6.38 -1.35 -2.20
N LYS A 76 -5.54 -2.21 -1.62
CA LYS A 76 -4.66 -3.13 -2.35
C LYS A 76 -5.45 -4.05 -3.29
N ASN A 77 -6.56 -4.61 -2.82
CA ASN A 77 -7.40 -5.51 -3.61
C ASN A 77 -8.07 -4.81 -4.79
N VAL A 78 -8.53 -3.58 -4.60
CA VAL A 78 -9.08 -2.72 -5.67
C VAL A 78 -7.99 -2.20 -6.60
N GLY A 79 -6.71 -2.32 -6.20
CA GLY A 79 -5.57 -1.77 -6.91
C GLY A 79 -5.65 -0.25 -7.02
N GLY A 80 -6.12 0.40 -5.95
CA GLY A 80 -6.14 1.84 -5.80
C GLY A 80 -5.34 2.27 -4.58
N THR A 81 -4.99 3.54 -4.55
CA THR A 81 -4.28 4.23 -3.46
C THR A 81 -5.17 5.31 -2.87
N LEU A 82 -4.67 6.03 -1.86
CA LEU A 82 -5.39 7.17 -1.31
C LEU A 82 -5.57 8.27 -2.37
N ASN A 83 -6.73 8.92 -2.36
CA ASN A 83 -7.16 9.94 -3.32
C ASN A 83 -7.51 9.46 -4.75
N ASP A 84 -7.29 8.19 -5.10
CA ASP A 84 -7.76 7.67 -6.38
C ASP A 84 -9.29 7.67 -6.47
N ILE A 85 -9.80 7.84 -7.69
CA ILE A 85 -11.23 7.78 -7.98
C ILE A 85 -11.60 6.33 -8.29
N VAL A 86 -12.59 5.81 -7.56
CA VAL A 86 -13.18 4.49 -7.78
C VAL A 86 -14.68 4.61 -8.05
N LYS A 87 -15.21 3.60 -8.72
CA LYS A 87 -16.64 3.46 -8.97
C LYS A 87 -17.21 2.43 -8.01
N ILE A 88 -18.29 2.76 -7.32
CA ILE A 88 -18.96 1.85 -6.39
C ILE A 88 -20.40 1.60 -6.82
N ARG A 89 -20.88 0.38 -6.57
CA ARG A 89 -22.29 0.00 -6.80
C ARG A 89 -22.75 -1.03 -5.76
N LYS A 90 -24.05 -1.03 -5.48
CA LYS A 90 -24.67 -2.08 -4.65
C LYS A 90 -24.57 -3.42 -5.35
N VAL A 91 -24.32 -4.48 -4.59
CA VAL A 91 -24.28 -5.84 -5.10
C VAL A 91 -24.84 -6.81 -4.07
N THR A 92 -25.51 -7.86 -4.54
CA THR A 92 -25.95 -8.96 -3.68
C THR A 92 -24.86 -10.05 -3.69
N SER A 93 -24.40 -10.46 -2.49
CA SER A 93 -23.50 -11.59 -2.34
C SER A 93 -24.19 -12.91 -2.64
N LYS A 94 -23.42 -13.91 -3.07
CA LYS A 94 -23.87 -15.30 -3.17
C LYS A 94 -23.09 -16.15 -2.18
N ILE A 95 -23.73 -17.15 -1.61
CA ILE A 95 -23.03 -18.12 -0.76
C ILE A 95 -22.07 -18.93 -1.64
N ALA A 96 -20.80 -18.96 -1.24
CA ALA A 96 -19.76 -19.72 -1.92
C ALA A 96 -19.96 -21.22 -1.71
N LYS A 97 -19.87 -21.99 -2.80
CA LYS A 97 -19.81 -23.46 -2.74
C LYS A 97 -18.37 -23.92 -2.51
N ILE A 98 -17.44 -23.33 -3.28
CA ILE A 98 -16.02 -23.70 -3.26
C ILE A 98 -15.19 -22.42 -3.26
N ILE A 99 -14.20 -22.35 -2.38
CA ILE A 99 -13.14 -21.35 -2.41
C ILE A 99 -11.77 -22.01 -2.33
N ALA A 100 -10.81 -21.46 -3.07
CA ALA A 100 -9.40 -21.84 -2.93
C ALA A 100 -8.56 -20.65 -2.47
N LEU A 101 -7.69 -20.92 -1.50
CA LEU A 101 -6.81 -19.96 -0.86
C LEU A 101 -5.36 -20.39 -1.08
N THR A 102 -4.48 -19.43 -1.35
CA THR A 102 -3.05 -19.67 -1.46
C THR A 102 -2.31 -18.72 -0.52
N PRO A 103 -1.48 -19.22 0.39
CA PRO A 103 -0.73 -18.36 1.30
C PRO A 103 0.31 -17.50 0.54
N LEU A 104 0.56 -16.29 1.04
CA LEU A 104 1.48 -15.32 0.43
C LEU A 104 2.81 -15.18 1.17
N ASN A 105 2.79 -15.30 2.49
CA ASN A 105 3.92 -14.89 3.32
C ASN A 105 4.76 -16.09 3.77
N ASP A 106 4.11 -17.17 4.20
CA ASP A 106 4.75 -18.39 4.70
C ASP A 106 4.05 -19.65 4.20
N SER A 107 4.81 -20.73 4.04
CA SER A 107 4.26 -22.06 3.80
C SER A 107 3.58 -22.56 5.06
N VAL A 108 2.42 -23.20 4.91
CA VAL A 108 1.67 -23.75 6.04
C VAL A 108 1.44 -25.22 5.88
N THR A 109 1.57 -25.93 6.99
CA THR A 109 1.03 -27.28 7.12
C THR A 109 -0.48 -27.16 7.22
N VAL A 110 -1.16 -27.47 6.12
CA VAL A 110 -2.62 -27.40 6.04
C VAL A 110 -3.19 -28.72 6.54
N ASP A 111 -3.77 -28.70 7.74
CA ASP A 111 -4.63 -29.77 8.23
C ASP A 111 -6.11 -29.33 8.26
N LYS A 112 -6.98 -30.22 8.71
CA LYS A 112 -8.42 -29.96 8.77
C LYS A 112 -8.77 -28.89 9.80
N GLU A 113 -8.12 -28.91 10.98
CA GLU A 113 -8.36 -27.95 12.05
C GLU A 113 -7.96 -26.53 11.63
N TYR A 114 -6.83 -26.40 10.94
CA TYR A 114 -6.34 -25.16 10.36
C TYR A 114 -7.31 -24.62 9.30
N THR A 115 -7.78 -25.49 8.41
CA THR A 115 -8.75 -25.11 7.36
C THR A 115 -10.06 -24.62 7.98
N ASP A 116 -10.57 -25.33 9.00
CA ASP A 116 -11.77 -24.95 9.74
C ASP A 116 -11.57 -23.64 10.53
N PHE A 117 -10.39 -23.41 11.10
CA PHE A 117 -10.03 -22.15 11.75
C PHE A 117 -10.11 -20.97 10.78
N VAL A 118 -9.45 -21.08 9.62
CA VAL A 118 -9.45 -20.03 8.58
C VAL A 118 -10.87 -19.80 8.07
N LYS A 119 -11.61 -20.87 7.77
CA LYS A 119 -13.02 -20.80 7.34
C LYS A 119 -13.89 -20.03 8.35
N ASN A 120 -13.76 -20.33 9.64
CA ASN A 120 -14.51 -19.65 10.69
C ASN A 120 -14.15 -18.17 10.80
N ARG A 121 -12.89 -17.81 10.56
CA ARG A 121 -12.46 -16.41 10.60
C ARG A 121 -12.97 -15.60 9.41
N LEU A 122 -13.09 -16.22 8.25
CA LEU A 122 -13.56 -15.58 7.01
C LEU A 122 -15.08 -15.57 6.85
N LYS A 123 -15.80 -16.28 7.72
CA LYS A 123 -17.25 -16.38 7.66
C LYS A 123 -17.91 -15.00 7.74
N GLY A 124 -18.83 -14.73 6.80
CA GLY A 124 -19.56 -13.47 6.72
C GLY A 124 -18.74 -12.27 6.21
N LEU A 125 -17.50 -12.50 5.74
CA LEU A 125 -16.78 -11.47 4.98
C LEU A 125 -17.12 -11.58 3.50
N PRO A 126 -17.45 -10.47 2.82
CA PRO A 126 -17.61 -10.47 1.38
C PRO A 126 -16.24 -10.59 0.71
N ILE A 127 -16.11 -11.49 -0.24
CA ILE A 127 -14.85 -11.85 -0.89
C ILE A 127 -15.06 -11.94 -2.41
N THR A 128 -14.05 -11.56 -3.18
CA THR A 128 -14.01 -11.71 -4.64
C THR A 128 -12.76 -12.50 -5.05
N HIS A 129 -12.81 -13.14 -6.22
CA HIS A 129 -11.63 -13.80 -6.79
C HIS A 129 -10.48 -12.80 -6.99
N GLY A 130 -9.28 -13.18 -6.58
CA GLY A 130 -8.08 -12.34 -6.66
C GLY A 130 -7.86 -11.42 -5.46
N ASP A 131 -8.82 -11.34 -4.54
CA ASP A 131 -8.62 -10.61 -3.29
C ASP A 131 -7.46 -11.24 -2.49
N GLU A 132 -6.74 -10.39 -1.77
CA GLU A 132 -5.83 -10.78 -0.71
C GLU A 132 -6.47 -10.45 0.64
N ILE A 133 -6.40 -11.37 1.59
CA ILE A 133 -7.04 -11.28 2.90
C ILE A 133 -6.06 -11.68 3.99
N ALA A 134 -5.99 -10.87 5.03
CA ALA A 134 -5.18 -11.12 6.21
C ALA A 134 -6.01 -11.84 7.29
N VAL A 135 -5.48 -12.95 7.80
CA VAL A 135 -6.08 -13.72 8.89
C VAL A 135 -5.09 -13.77 10.05
N MET A 136 -5.50 -13.27 11.22
CA MET A 136 -4.70 -13.39 12.43
C MET A 136 -4.78 -14.82 12.99
N ILE A 137 -3.62 -15.49 13.05
CA ILE A 137 -3.43 -16.84 13.58
C ILE A 137 -2.38 -16.76 14.67
N LEU A 138 -2.76 -17.04 15.93
CA LEU A 138 -1.85 -17.07 17.08
C LEU A 138 -0.98 -15.80 17.24
N GLY A 139 -1.55 -14.64 16.92
CA GLY A 139 -0.84 -13.35 17.01
C GLY A 139 -0.04 -12.96 15.76
N ASN A 140 0.13 -13.87 14.79
CA ASN A 140 0.75 -13.58 13.50
C ASN A 140 -0.32 -13.31 12.44
N SER A 141 -0.04 -12.36 11.53
CA SER A 141 -0.91 -12.12 10.36
C SER A 141 -0.49 -13.04 9.23
N MET A 142 -1.43 -13.85 8.74
CA MET A 142 -1.23 -14.71 7.60
C MET A 142 -2.08 -14.26 6.43
N ASP A 143 -1.43 -13.93 5.31
CA ASP A 143 -2.09 -13.41 4.13
C ASP A 143 -2.37 -14.51 3.12
N PHE A 144 -3.60 -14.52 2.61
CA PHE A 144 -4.05 -15.46 1.59
C PHE A 144 -4.57 -14.73 0.36
N LYS A 145 -4.25 -15.25 -0.82
CA LYS A 145 -4.85 -14.84 -2.08
C LYS A 145 -5.98 -15.80 -2.45
N ILE A 146 -7.12 -15.25 -2.84
CA ILE A 146 -8.26 -16.02 -3.34
C ILE A 146 -7.99 -16.43 -4.78
N THR A 147 -7.68 -17.69 -5.03
CA THR A 147 -7.33 -18.19 -6.37
C THR A 147 -8.51 -18.82 -7.11
N LYS A 148 -9.58 -19.19 -6.39
CA LYS A 148 -10.79 -19.75 -6.99
C LYS A 148 -12.03 -19.41 -6.18
N THR A 149 -13.11 -19.05 -6.86
CA THR A 149 -14.44 -18.89 -6.26
C THR A 149 -15.52 -19.53 -7.14
N VAL A 150 -16.46 -20.23 -6.52
CA VAL A 150 -17.64 -20.78 -7.17
C VAL A 150 -18.88 -20.45 -6.33
N PRO A 151 -19.83 -19.65 -6.83
CA PRO A 151 -19.89 -19.00 -8.15
C PRO A 151 -18.91 -17.83 -8.29
N LYS A 152 -18.70 -17.35 -9.53
CA LYS A 152 -17.96 -16.10 -9.79
C LYS A 152 -18.76 -14.87 -9.31
N GLY A 153 -18.04 -13.81 -8.99
CA GLY A 153 -18.59 -12.55 -8.46
C GLY A 153 -18.28 -12.38 -6.98
N VAL A 154 -19.03 -11.48 -6.33
CA VAL A 154 -18.94 -11.25 -4.88
C VAL A 154 -19.63 -12.40 -4.15
N ILE A 155 -18.86 -13.06 -3.28
CA ILE A 155 -19.31 -14.22 -2.51
C ILE A 155 -19.16 -13.99 -1.01
N GLU A 156 -19.89 -14.78 -0.23
CA GLU A 156 -19.71 -14.91 1.20
C GLU A 156 -19.47 -16.37 1.58
N ILE A 157 -18.68 -16.56 2.63
CA ILE A 157 -18.36 -17.87 3.16
C ILE A 157 -19.32 -18.21 4.29
N ASP A 158 -19.89 -19.41 4.23
CA ASP A 158 -20.77 -19.94 5.26
C ASP A 158 -20.27 -21.31 5.78
N LYS A 159 -21.11 -22.00 6.56
CA LYS A 159 -20.77 -23.33 7.09
C LYS A 159 -20.72 -24.40 5.99
N THR A 160 -21.44 -24.23 4.89
CA THR A 160 -21.54 -25.19 3.78
C THR A 160 -20.45 -25.04 2.73
N THR A 161 -19.77 -23.88 2.69
CA THR A 161 -18.64 -23.62 1.79
C THR A 161 -17.50 -24.61 2.00
N GLU A 162 -17.04 -25.23 0.92
CA GLU A 162 -15.82 -26.03 0.88
C GLU A 162 -14.61 -25.09 0.69
N VAL A 163 -13.67 -25.15 1.64
CA VAL A 163 -12.46 -24.31 1.64
C VAL A 163 -11.25 -25.21 1.40
N SER A 164 -10.47 -24.92 0.36
CA SER A 164 -9.20 -25.59 0.11
C SER A 164 -8.06 -24.60 0.22
N ILE A 165 -7.05 -24.89 1.04
CA ILE A 165 -5.85 -24.06 1.18
C ILE A 165 -4.68 -24.80 0.54
N SER A 166 -3.96 -24.14 -0.37
CA SER A 166 -2.72 -24.66 -0.94
C SER A 166 -1.59 -24.59 0.07
N SER A 167 -0.69 -25.57 0.04
CA SER A 167 0.55 -25.57 0.83
C SER A 167 1.67 -24.74 0.19
N GLU A 168 1.55 -24.38 -1.09
CA GLU A 168 2.56 -23.63 -1.83
C GLU A 168 2.33 -22.12 -1.71
N ILE A 169 3.43 -21.37 -1.63
CA ILE A 169 3.40 -19.91 -1.52
C ILE A 169 3.26 -19.30 -2.92
N SER A 170 2.40 -18.29 -3.09
CA SER A 170 2.34 -17.55 -4.34
C SER A 170 3.56 -16.61 -4.48
N ILE A 171 4.28 -16.69 -5.61
CA ILE A 171 5.53 -15.94 -5.87
C ILE A 171 5.30 -14.43 -6.11
N ASP A 172 4.05 -13.98 -6.14
CA ASP A 172 3.67 -12.59 -6.44
C ASP A 172 3.94 -11.65 -5.24
N ARG A 173 5.22 -11.52 -4.86
CA ARG A 173 5.70 -10.73 -3.73
C ARG A 173 5.80 -9.26 -4.09
N LYS A 174 4.70 -8.52 -3.93
CA LYS A 174 4.76 -7.13 -3.47
C LYS A 174 4.12 -7.06 -2.09
N VAL A 175 4.93 -7.19 -1.04
CA VAL A 175 4.52 -6.85 0.33
C VAL A 175 4.26 -5.35 0.34
N ARG A 176 3.01 -4.96 0.11
CA ARG A 176 2.58 -3.57 0.19
C ARG A 176 2.31 -3.27 1.67
N VAL A 177 3.24 -2.55 2.29
CA VAL A 177 3.09 -2.02 3.65
C VAL A 177 2.19 -0.78 3.57
N THR A 178 1.29 -0.60 4.53
CA THR A 178 0.27 0.45 4.51
C THR A 178 0.47 1.48 5.63
N TYR A 179 -0.11 2.69 5.50
CA TYR A 179 0.01 3.74 6.53
C TYR A 179 -0.54 3.31 7.88
N GLU A 180 -1.50 2.39 7.88
CA GLU A 180 -2.12 1.90 9.08
C GLU A 180 -1.21 1.03 9.96
N GLU A 181 -0.12 0.50 9.39
CA GLU A 181 0.93 -0.22 10.12
C GLU A 181 1.88 0.75 10.85
N VAL A 182 1.85 2.05 10.53
CA VAL A 182 2.71 3.07 11.14
C VAL A 182 2.03 3.66 12.38
N GLY A 183 2.33 3.07 13.54
CA GLY A 183 1.87 3.56 14.85
C GLY A 183 2.52 4.88 15.28
N GLY A 184 1.76 5.79 15.90
CA GLY A 184 2.29 6.94 16.64
C GLY A 184 2.86 8.10 15.83
N LEU A 185 2.89 8.02 14.49
CA LEU A 185 3.51 9.04 13.63
C LEU A 185 2.53 9.84 12.74
N LYS A 186 1.22 9.81 13.03
CA LYS A 186 0.16 10.39 12.18
C LYS A 186 0.47 11.77 11.58
N HIS A 187 0.95 12.71 12.40
CA HIS A 187 1.27 14.07 11.93
C HIS A 187 2.45 14.09 10.95
N LYS A 188 3.48 13.29 11.21
CA LYS A 188 4.67 13.17 10.35
C LYS A 188 4.33 12.42 9.07
N THR A 189 3.54 11.35 9.18
CA THR A 189 3.00 10.63 8.02
C THR A 189 2.23 11.57 7.10
N LYS A 190 1.32 12.40 7.64
CA LYS A 190 0.57 13.38 6.85
C LYS A 190 1.50 14.35 6.10
N ALA A 191 2.50 14.92 6.78
CA ALA A 191 3.46 15.81 6.14
C ALA A 191 4.25 15.10 5.01
N MET A 192 4.70 13.86 5.26
CA MET A 192 5.40 13.05 4.25
C MET A 192 4.52 12.76 3.03
N ARG A 193 3.22 12.53 3.23
CA ARG A 193 2.26 12.36 2.12
C ARG A 193 2.16 13.60 1.24
N GLU A 194 2.10 14.76 1.85
CA GLU A 194 2.04 16.03 1.11
C GLU A 194 3.35 16.30 0.35
N ILE A 195 4.49 15.92 0.91
CA ILE A 195 5.82 16.16 0.33
C ILE A 195 6.19 15.11 -0.74
N VAL A 196 5.78 13.85 -0.58
CA VAL A 196 6.20 12.72 -1.45
C VAL A 196 5.08 12.20 -2.33
N GLU A 197 3.94 11.84 -1.74
CA GLU A 197 2.84 11.17 -2.45
C GLU A 197 2.19 12.13 -3.45
N LEU A 198 1.98 13.39 -3.06
CA LEU A 198 1.29 14.38 -3.90
C LEU A 198 2.08 14.72 -5.19
N PRO A 199 3.40 15.02 -5.18
CA PRO A 199 4.16 15.24 -6.40
C PRO A 199 4.20 14.04 -7.35
N LEU A 200 4.36 12.83 -6.80
CA LEU A 200 4.53 11.62 -7.61
C LEU A 200 3.20 11.18 -8.27
N ARG A 201 2.07 11.37 -7.59
CA ARG A 201 0.74 10.98 -8.10
C ARG A 201 0.10 12.06 -8.97
N HIS A 202 0.34 13.33 -8.65
CA HIS A 202 -0.30 14.48 -9.30
C HIS A 202 0.71 15.54 -9.79
N PRO A 203 1.68 15.17 -10.64
CA PRO A 203 2.69 16.11 -11.15
C PRO A 203 2.07 17.28 -11.93
N GLU A 204 0.86 17.10 -12.48
CA GLU A 204 0.10 18.14 -13.16
C GLU A 204 -0.26 19.32 -12.24
N LEU A 205 -0.47 19.08 -10.93
CA LEU A 205 -0.80 20.15 -9.98
C LEU A 205 0.41 21.07 -9.76
N PHE A 206 1.60 20.49 -9.61
CA PHE A 206 2.85 21.22 -9.41
C PHE A 206 3.23 22.04 -10.65
N THR A 207 3.07 21.44 -11.83
CA THR A 207 3.30 22.10 -13.12
C THR A 207 2.37 23.30 -13.30
N ARG A 208 1.08 23.18 -12.95
CA ARG A 208 0.09 24.26 -13.06
C ARG A 208 0.35 25.41 -12.08
N LEU A 209 0.81 25.08 -10.88
CA LEU A 209 1.11 26.04 -9.83
C LEU A 209 2.49 26.69 -9.99
N GLY A 210 3.34 26.17 -10.89
CA GLY A 210 4.70 26.67 -11.12
C GLY A 210 5.62 26.45 -9.93
N ILE A 211 5.36 25.41 -9.13
CA ILE A 211 6.16 25.05 -7.95
C ILE A 211 6.97 23.78 -8.25
N GLU A 212 8.24 23.79 -7.86
CA GLU A 212 9.08 22.60 -7.95
C GLU A 212 8.87 21.72 -6.72
N PRO A 213 8.70 20.40 -6.90
CA PRO A 213 8.60 19.47 -5.78
C PRO A 213 9.94 19.35 -5.06
N HIS A 214 9.91 18.98 -3.79
CA HIS A 214 11.12 18.79 -2.99
C HIS A 214 11.90 17.54 -3.46
N SER A 215 13.18 17.71 -3.80
CA SER A 215 14.02 16.63 -4.35
C SER A 215 14.67 15.73 -3.29
N GLY A 216 14.66 16.13 -2.01
CA GLY A 216 15.36 15.42 -0.95
C GLY A 216 14.69 15.57 0.42
N ILE A 217 14.59 14.47 1.17
CA ILE A 217 13.96 14.42 2.50
C ILE A 217 14.87 13.69 3.48
N LEU A 218 15.23 14.37 4.57
CA LEU A 218 16.03 13.76 5.63
C LEU A 218 15.15 13.34 6.82
N LEU A 219 15.06 12.03 7.05
CA LEU A 219 14.41 11.47 8.24
C LEU A 219 15.44 11.27 9.35
N TYR A 220 15.33 12.03 10.45
CA TYR A 220 16.24 11.93 11.60
C TYR A 220 15.51 11.55 12.91
N GLY A 221 16.27 11.03 13.87
CA GLY A 221 15.80 10.70 15.22
C GLY A 221 16.47 9.46 15.80
N PRO A 222 16.10 9.00 17.00
CA PRO A 222 16.63 7.78 17.61
C PRO A 222 16.42 6.52 16.75
N PRO A 223 17.25 5.47 16.92
CA PRO A 223 17.00 4.17 16.29
C PRO A 223 15.67 3.57 16.78
N GLY A 224 15.02 2.76 15.95
CA GLY A 224 13.77 2.08 16.31
C GLY A 224 12.48 2.92 16.19
N CYS A 225 12.55 4.19 15.76
CA CYS A 225 11.35 5.03 15.56
C CYS A 225 10.60 4.78 14.24
N GLY A 226 10.87 3.68 13.53
CA GLY A 226 10.13 3.32 12.31
C GLY A 226 10.44 4.14 11.05
N LYS A 227 11.62 4.77 10.94
CA LYS A 227 12.02 5.56 9.75
C LYS A 227 12.03 4.71 8.46
N THR A 228 12.71 3.56 8.51
CA THR A 228 12.76 2.60 7.39
C THR A 228 11.37 2.06 7.04
N LEU A 229 10.51 1.85 8.03
CA LEU A 229 9.13 1.41 7.81
C LEU A 229 8.31 2.49 7.10
N LEU A 230 8.42 3.76 7.55
CA LEU A 230 7.73 4.89 6.93
C LEU A 230 8.13 5.07 5.46
N ALA A 231 9.42 4.95 5.13
CA ALA A 231 9.88 5.02 3.75
C ALA A 231 9.32 3.90 2.87
N LYS A 232 9.29 2.66 3.37
CA LYS A 232 8.67 1.52 2.66
C LYS A 232 7.19 1.72 2.41
N VAL A 233 6.46 2.24 3.40
CA VAL A 233 5.04 2.57 3.27
C VAL A 233 4.81 3.65 2.23
N LEU A 234 5.60 4.73 2.25
CA LEU A 234 5.49 5.84 1.30
C LEU A 234 5.69 5.36 -0.14
N ALA A 235 6.70 4.53 -0.40
CA ALA A 235 6.92 3.98 -1.74
C ALA A 235 5.78 3.06 -2.20
N SER A 236 5.31 2.20 -1.30
CA SER A 236 4.20 1.27 -1.55
C SER A 236 2.89 2.01 -1.87
N GLU A 237 2.52 3.00 -1.06
CA GLU A 237 1.27 3.77 -1.21
C GLU A 237 1.34 4.81 -2.34
N SER A 238 2.53 5.32 -2.69
CA SER A 238 2.71 6.21 -3.85
C SER A 238 2.80 5.45 -5.18
N GLU A 239 2.82 4.11 -5.14
CA GLU A 239 3.10 3.23 -6.30
C GLU A 239 4.39 3.59 -7.05
N ALA A 240 5.39 4.10 -6.32
CA ALA A 240 6.69 4.46 -6.86
C ALA A 240 7.67 3.27 -6.75
N ASN A 241 8.61 3.17 -7.69
CA ASN A 241 9.68 2.18 -7.60
C ASN A 241 10.64 2.56 -6.47
N MET A 242 10.90 1.62 -5.55
CA MET A 242 11.77 1.88 -4.40
C MET A 242 13.17 1.29 -4.64
N TYR A 243 14.19 2.13 -4.50
CA TYR A 243 15.60 1.76 -4.60
C TYR A 243 16.28 1.95 -3.23
N PRO A 244 16.35 0.91 -2.39
CA PRO A 244 16.99 1.00 -1.09
C PRO A 244 18.52 0.97 -1.22
N ILE A 245 19.19 1.89 -0.53
CA ILE A 245 20.63 2.00 -0.41
C ILE A 245 20.96 1.88 1.08
N ASN A 246 21.65 0.82 1.48
CA ASN A 246 22.11 0.65 2.86
C ASN A 246 23.56 1.17 2.97
N GLY A 247 23.78 2.20 3.80
CA GLY A 247 25.07 2.87 3.93
C GLY A 247 26.26 1.93 4.17
N PRO A 248 26.23 1.07 5.22
CA PRO A 248 27.27 0.08 5.45
C PRO A 248 27.48 -0.93 4.31
N GLU A 249 26.43 -1.36 3.60
CA GLU A 249 26.56 -2.30 2.47
C GLU A 249 27.35 -1.68 1.31
N ILE A 250 27.16 -0.38 1.10
CA ILE A 250 27.83 0.40 0.05
C ILE A 250 29.30 0.62 0.39
N MET A 251 29.64 0.82 1.67
CA MET A 251 31.02 1.03 2.13
C MET A 251 31.88 -0.25 2.18
N ASN A 252 31.26 -1.43 2.36
CA ASN A 252 31.99 -2.70 2.49
C ASN A 252 32.42 -3.34 1.15
N LYS A 253 31.90 -2.87 0.00
CA LYS A 253 32.29 -3.42 -1.31
C LYS A 253 33.57 -2.74 -1.82
N TYR A 254 34.45 -3.52 -2.45
CA TYR A 254 35.81 -3.14 -2.82
C TYR A 254 35.93 -1.77 -3.53
N TYR A 255 37.03 -1.08 -3.26
CA TYR A 255 37.38 0.26 -3.72
C TYR A 255 36.99 0.54 -5.19
N GLY A 256 36.09 1.50 -5.42
CA GLY A 256 35.66 1.98 -6.75
C GLY A 256 34.34 1.40 -7.27
N GLU A 257 33.94 0.20 -6.82
CA GLU A 257 32.64 -0.38 -7.19
C GLU A 257 31.47 0.38 -6.55
N THR A 258 31.71 0.99 -5.38
CA THR A 258 30.74 1.79 -4.63
C THR A 258 30.19 2.97 -5.43
N GLU A 259 31.05 3.75 -6.09
CA GLU A 259 30.64 4.92 -6.89
C GLU A 259 29.87 4.51 -8.15
N ALA A 260 30.33 3.45 -8.82
CA ALA A 260 29.67 2.91 -9.99
C ALA A 260 28.27 2.38 -9.65
N LYS A 261 28.13 1.65 -8.53
CA LYS A 261 26.85 1.15 -8.03
C LYS A 261 25.89 2.28 -7.66
N LEU A 262 26.36 3.34 -6.99
CA LEU A 262 25.52 4.52 -6.72
C LEU A 262 25.02 5.16 -8.01
N ARG A 263 25.90 5.32 -9.02
CA ARG A 263 25.52 5.89 -10.32
C ARG A 263 24.50 5.01 -11.06
N GLU A 264 24.67 3.69 -11.00
CA GLU A 264 23.74 2.73 -11.58
C GLU A 264 22.37 2.82 -10.92
N ILE A 265 22.29 2.81 -9.59
CA ILE A 265 21.01 2.92 -8.85
C ILE A 265 20.29 4.23 -9.20
N PHE A 266 20.98 5.36 -9.20
CA PHE A 266 20.38 6.65 -9.55
C PHE A 266 19.90 6.69 -11.01
N LYS A 267 20.65 6.04 -11.91
CA LYS A 267 20.25 5.92 -13.32
C LYS A 267 19.00 5.04 -13.47
N GLU A 268 18.98 3.88 -12.83
CA GLU A 268 17.82 2.97 -12.85
C GLU A 268 16.57 3.64 -12.25
N ALA A 269 16.73 4.37 -11.15
CA ALA A 269 15.65 5.13 -10.54
C ALA A 269 15.09 6.19 -11.49
N LYS A 270 15.96 6.91 -12.19
CA LYS A 270 15.57 7.89 -13.22
C LYS A 270 14.84 7.24 -14.38
N ASP A 271 15.37 6.14 -14.92
CA ASP A 271 14.80 5.43 -16.06
C ASP A 271 13.45 4.78 -15.73
N ASN A 272 13.24 4.35 -14.47
CA ASN A 272 11.99 3.75 -13.98
C ASN A 272 11.15 4.73 -13.13
N SER A 273 11.16 6.02 -13.45
CA SER A 273 10.32 7.01 -12.78
C SER A 273 8.82 6.70 -12.95
N PRO A 274 7.94 6.94 -11.94
CA PRO A 274 8.21 7.57 -10.64
C PRO A 274 8.95 6.65 -9.66
N SER A 275 9.94 7.18 -8.95
CA SER A 275 10.81 6.40 -8.06
C SER A 275 11.23 7.14 -6.80
N ILE A 276 11.57 6.36 -5.77
CA ILE A 276 12.08 6.82 -4.47
C ILE A 276 13.40 6.11 -4.21
N ILE A 277 14.47 6.89 -4.01
CA ILE A 277 15.78 6.38 -3.62
C ILE A 277 15.89 6.52 -2.11
N PHE A 278 15.79 5.41 -1.37
CA PHE A 278 15.84 5.46 0.09
C PHE A 278 17.24 5.12 0.58
N ILE A 279 17.94 6.10 1.16
CA ILE A 279 19.26 5.91 1.76
C ILE A 279 19.10 5.69 3.27
N ASP A 280 19.28 4.44 3.70
CA ASP A 280 19.32 4.09 5.13
C ASP A 280 20.75 4.26 5.66
N GLU A 281 20.86 4.76 6.89
CA GLU A 281 22.15 5.04 7.55
C GLU A 281 23.06 5.93 6.68
N ILE A 282 22.52 7.05 6.20
CA ILE A 282 23.26 8.03 5.36
C ILE A 282 24.51 8.56 6.06
N ASP A 283 24.52 8.61 7.38
CA ASP A 283 25.67 8.98 8.21
C ASP A 283 26.87 8.04 8.01
N ALA A 284 26.65 6.79 7.61
CA ALA A 284 27.73 5.86 7.28
C ALA A 284 28.44 6.18 5.95
N ILE A 285 27.73 6.77 4.98
CA ILE A 285 28.29 7.14 3.65
C ILE A 285 28.62 8.62 3.54
N ALA A 286 28.01 9.45 4.38
CA ALA A 286 28.18 10.90 4.43
C ALA A 286 28.44 11.40 5.86
N PRO A 287 29.57 10.97 6.48
CA PRO A 287 29.98 11.52 7.76
C PRO A 287 30.31 13.01 7.63
N LYS A 288 30.32 13.72 8.76
CA LYS A 288 30.77 15.11 8.77
C LYS A 288 32.19 15.20 8.22
N ARG A 289 32.49 16.26 7.47
CA ARG A 289 33.82 16.45 6.85
C ARG A 289 34.98 16.41 7.85
N GLU A 290 34.72 16.77 9.10
CA GLU A 290 35.67 16.77 10.22
C GLU A 290 35.94 15.35 10.77
N GLU A 291 35.01 14.41 10.58
CA GLU A 291 35.07 13.02 11.06
C GLU A 291 35.43 12.04 9.93
N ALA A 292 35.52 12.49 8.67
CA ALA A 292 35.89 11.68 7.52
C ALA A 292 37.41 11.45 7.48
N TYR A 293 37.86 10.29 7.96
CA TYR A 293 39.28 9.94 8.04
C TYR A 293 39.86 9.45 6.70
N GLY A 294 39.02 9.05 5.73
CA GLY A 294 39.46 8.49 4.45
C GLY A 294 39.17 9.35 3.21
N ASP A 295 40.10 9.37 2.24
CA ASP A 295 39.89 9.99 0.91
C ASP A 295 38.81 9.29 0.08
N VAL A 296 38.46 8.06 0.44
CA VAL A 296 37.38 7.29 -0.21
C VAL A 296 36.01 7.80 0.23
N GLU A 297 35.82 8.02 1.53
CA GLU A 297 34.56 8.58 2.09
C GLU A 297 34.27 9.95 1.47
N LYS A 298 35.28 10.82 1.38
CA LYS A 298 35.14 12.16 0.77
C LYS A 298 34.72 12.09 -0.70
N ARG A 299 35.21 11.10 -1.45
CA ARG A 299 34.82 10.89 -2.86
C ARG A 299 33.41 10.36 -3.00
N VAL A 300 33.00 9.40 -2.16
CA VAL A 300 31.62 8.89 -2.14
C VAL A 300 30.63 10.02 -1.83
N VAL A 301 30.93 10.88 -0.85
CA VAL A 301 30.11 12.06 -0.55
C VAL A 301 30.02 13.02 -1.73
N ALA A 302 31.15 13.32 -2.38
CA ALA A 302 31.16 14.19 -3.55
C ALA A 302 30.34 13.59 -4.70
N GLN A 303 30.42 12.28 -4.92
CA GLN A 303 29.65 11.58 -5.93
C GLN A 303 28.15 11.60 -5.61
N LEU A 304 27.75 11.39 -4.35
CA LEU A 304 26.35 11.46 -3.94
C LEU A 304 25.77 12.85 -4.17
N LEU A 305 26.49 13.91 -3.78
CA LEU A 305 26.07 15.30 -4.03
C LEU A 305 25.92 15.58 -5.53
N ALA A 306 26.89 15.17 -6.35
CA ALA A 306 26.83 15.33 -7.81
C ALA A 306 25.64 14.58 -8.43
N LEU A 307 25.29 13.40 -7.90
CA LEU A 307 24.11 12.65 -8.34
C LEU A 307 22.81 13.36 -7.95
N MET A 308 22.72 13.91 -6.74
CA MET A 308 21.55 14.66 -6.27
C MET A 308 21.33 15.94 -7.07
N ASP A 309 22.40 16.69 -7.38
CA ASP A 309 22.31 17.89 -8.22
C ASP A 309 21.83 17.57 -9.64
N GLY A 310 22.18 16.38 -10.16
CA GLY A 310 21.78 15.89 -11.48
C GLY A 310 20.33 15.39 -11.60
N LEU A 311 19.56 15.35 -10.51
CA LEU A 311 18.14 14.94 -10.50
C LEU A 311 17.16 16.06 -10.85
N THR A 312 17.63 17.29 -10.96
CA THR A 312 16.84 18.53 -11.05
C THR A 312 15.93 18.65 -12.28
N ASP A 313 16.25 17.99 -13.40
CA ASP A 313 15.56 18.32 -14.67
C ASP A 313 14.19 17.64 -14.89
N ARG A 314 13.80 16.60 -14.12
CA ARG A 314 12.56 15.81 -14.44
C ARG A 314 11.82 15.21 -13.24
N GLY A 315 11.72 15.93 -12.12
CA GLY A 315 10.58 15.96 -11.16
C GLY A 315 9.96 14.68 -10.57
N ASN A 316 10.42 13.47 -10.90
CA ASN A 316 9.74 12.21 -10.56
C ASN A 316 10.61 11.24 -9.75
N VAL A 317 11.76 11.71 -9.28
CA VAL A 317 12.68 10.96 -8.41
C VAL A 317 12.84 11.75 -7.12
N ILE A 318 12.53 11.13 -5.99
CA ILE A 318 12.71 11.71 -4.65
C ILE A 318 13.76 10.88 -3.90
N VAL A 319 14.66 11.56 -3.17
CA VAL A 319 15.67 10.94 -2.31
C VAL A 319 15.29 11.09 -0.84
#